data_AF-U6RM76-F1
#
_entry.id   AF-U6RM76-F1
#
_cell.length_a   1.000
_cell.length_b   1.000
_cell.length_c   1.000
_cell.angle_alpha   90.00
_cell.angle_beta   90.00
_cell.angle_gamma   90.00
#
_symmetry.space_group_name_H-M   'P 1'
#
loop_
_entity.id
_entity.type
_entity.pdbx_description
1 polymer ?
#
loop_
_entity_poly.entity_id
_entity_poly.type
_entity_poly.pdbx_seq_one_letter_code
_entity_poly.pdbx_strand_id
1 'polypeptide(L)'
;MGKDLVQKAEDYAKTYPDCQEVAKQSWLAGYDAGKRSKSRKKELDLSFVPADFLPIIERWVKYKQERKQAYTQSGIEACYHKLLELSNTNPNIAMAVVEQSIANNWAGLFELKNGTGTQLSISQNQSPGNRKESVERLADLSEGVLQGFAKILD
;
A
#
# COMPACT_ATOMS: atom_id res chain seq x y z
N MET A 1 17.06 20.96 -17.84
CA MET A 1 17.88 20.81 -16.62
C MET A 1 18.78 22.03 -16.48
N GLY A 2 18.95 22.59 -15.27
CA GLY A 2 20.31 23.02 -14.90
C GLY A 2 20.60 24.50 -14.60
N LYS A 3 20.05 25.49 -15.32
CA LYS A 3 20.57 26.88 -15.20
C LYS A 3 20.31 27.53 -13.82
N ASP A 4 19.10 27.38 -13.29
CA ASP A 4 18.72 27.94 -11.98
C ASP A 4 19.46 27.27 -10.80
N LEU A 5 19.81 26.00 -10.94
CA LEU A 5 20.49 25.24 -9.89
C LEU A 5 21.98 25.57 -9.82
N VAL A 6 22.63 25.61 -10.99
CA VAL A 6 24.06 25.96 -11.08
C VAL A 6 24.28 27.40 -10.62
N GLN A 7 23.37 28.33 -10.96
CA GLN A 7 23.43 29.71 -10.48
C GLN A 7 23.35 29.81 -8.95
N LYS A 8 22.43 29.07 -8.32
CA LYS A 8 22.33 29.00 -6.85
C LYS A 8 23.60 28.42 -6.20
N ALA A 9 24.20 27.40 -6.82
CA ALA A 9 25.47 26.84 -6.36
C ALA A 9 26.62 27.86 -6.47
N GLU A 10 26.65 28.64 -7.56
CA GLU A 10 27.65 29.69 -7.79
C GLU A 10 27.51 30.86 -6.82
N ASP A 11 26.29 31.31 -6.56
CA ASP A 11 26.03 32.39 -5.60
C ASP A 11 26.34 31.96 -4.16
N TYR A 12 26.07 30.71 -3.80
CA TYR A 12 26.53 30.14 -2.54
C TYR A 12 28.06 30.08 -2.47
N ALA A 13 28.72 29.63 -3.53
CA ALA A 13 30.17 29.52 -3.57
C ALA A 13 30.89 30.88 -3.47
N LYS A 14 30.29 31.97 -3.97
CA LYS A 14 30.84 33.35 -3.83
C LYS A 14 31.00 33.80 -2.38
N THR A 15 30.29 33.19 -1.43
CA THR A 15 30.45 33.49 0.01
C THR A 15 31.72 32.90 0.61
N TYR A 16 32.40 32.00 -0.11
CA TYR A 16 33.64 31.34 0.30
C TYR A 16 34.70 31.44 -0.81
N PRO A 17 35.38 32.59 -0.94
CA PRO A 17 36.31 32.85 -2.05
C PRO A 17 37.51 31.89 -2.08
N ASP A 18 38.02 31.46 -0.92
CA ASP A 18 39.16 30.53 -0.83
C ASP A 18 38.83 29.09 -1.25
N CYS A 19 37.56 28.71 -1.30
CA CYS A 19 37.14 27.34 -1.64
C CYS A 19 35.93 27.29 -2.57
N GLN A 20 35.75 28.31 -3.40
CA GLN A 20 34.59 28.50 -4.27
C GLN A 20 34.27 27.25 -5.11
N GLU A 21 35.27 26.66 -5.75
CA GLU A 21 35.09 25.48 -6.59
C GLU A 21 34.67 24.26 -5.76
N VAL A 22 35.28 24.06 -4.58
CA VAL A 22 34.96 22.96 -3.66
C VAL A 22 33.55 23.10 -3.07
N ALA A 23 33.16 24.33 -2.69
CA ALA A 23 31.84 24.65 -2.17
C ALA A 23 30.74 24.42 -3.22
N LYS A 24 30.98 24.85 -4.46
CA LYS A 24 30.07 24.61 -5.60
C LYS A 24 29.89 23.12 -5.87
N GLN A 25 30.99 22.38 -5.95
CA GLN A 25 30.97 20.93 -6.21
C GLN A 25 30.26 20.16 -5.09
N SER A 26 30.54 20.50 -3.83
CA SER A 26 29.91 19.86 -2.66
C SER A 26 28.40 20.11 -2.61
N TRP A 27 27.95 21.32 -2.94
CA TRP A 27 26.54 21.68 -2.97
C TRP A 27 25.78 20.94 -4.09
N LEU A 28 26.36 20.85 -5.28
CA LEU A 28 25.80 20.09 -6.39
C LEU A 28 25.76 18.58 -6.09
N ALA A 29 26.81 18.04 -5.47
CA ALA A 29 26.86 16.64 -5.05
C ALA A 29 25.78 16.32 -3.99
N GLY A 30 25.59 17.20 -3.01
CA GLY A 30 24.52 17.06 -2.01
C GLY A 30 23.12 17.13 -2.63
N TYR A 31 22.92 18.00 -3.62
CA TYR A 31 21.65 18.11 -4.35
C TYR A 31 21.35 16.84 -5.17
N ASP A 32 22.34 16.29 -5.86
CA ASP A 32 22.19 15.03 -6.61
C ASP A 32 21.91 13.86 -5.67
N ALA A 33 22.64 13.76 -4.55
CA ALA A 33 22.41 12.76 -3.52
C ALA A 33 20.98 12.85 -2.92
N GLY A 34 20.49 14.06 -2.67
CA GLY A 34 19.13 14.30 -2.19
C GLY A 34 18.05 13.90 -3.22
N LYS A 35 18.30 14.13 -4.51
CA LYS A 35 17.41 13.69 -5.61
C LYS A 35 17.42 12.17 -5.81
N ARG A 36 18.59 11.54 -5.75
CA ARG A 36 18.75 10.08 -5.81
C ARG A 36 18.07 9.39 -4.62
N SER A 37 18.13 10.00 -3.42
CA SER A 37 17.45 9.48 -2.24
C SER A 37 15.92 9.49 -2.38
N LYS A 38 15.33 10.58 -2.90
CA LYS A 38 13.89 10.70 -3.14
C LYS A 38 13.33 9.81 -4.25
N SER A 39 14.18 9.30 -5.13
CA SER A 39 13.78 8.52 -6.31
C SER A 39 14.06 7.02 -6.19
N ARG A 40 14.60 6.54 -5.07
CA ARG A 40 14.62 5.11 -4.73
C ARG A 40 13.20 4.62 -4.47
N LYS A 41 12.44 4.40 -5.55
CA LYS A 41 11.30 3.49 -5.52
C LYS A 41 11.84 2.17 -4.99
N LYS A 42 11.32 1.70 -3.86
CA LYS A 42 11.58 0.35 -3.36
C LYS A 42 11.14 -0.61 -4.47
N GLU A 43 12.10 -1.20 -5.18
CA GLU A 43 11.81 -2.37 -6.01
C GLU A 43 11.33 -3.48 -5.06
N LEU A 44 10.18 -4.07 -5.39
CA LEU A 44 9.65 -5.20 -4.64
C LEU A 44 10.45 -6.43 -5.04
N ASP A 45 10.87 -7.22 -4.05
CA ASP A 45 11.50 -8.50 -4.32
C ASP A 45 10.42 -9.52 -4.66
N LEU A 46 10.40 -9.98 -5.91
CA LEU A 46 9.46 -10.99 -6.42
C LEU A 46 10.12 -12.37 -6.59
N SER A 47 11.34 -12.56 -6.06
CA SER A 47 12.09 -13.81 -6.21
C SER A 47 11.40 -15.04 -5.58
N PHE A 48 10.49 -14.82 -4.64
CA PHE A 48 9.70 -15.88 -4.00
C PHE A 48 8.56 -16.43 -4.88
N VAL A 49 8.24 -15.76 -6.00
CA VAL A 49 7.14 -16.14 -6.89
C VAL A 49 7.65 -17.11 -7.97
N PRO A 50 7.00 -18.27 -8.17
CA PRO A 50 7.32 -19.18 -9.26
C PRO A 50 7.19 -18.51 -10.64
N ALA A 51 7.95 -18.98 -11.60
CA ALA A 51 7.99 -18.43 -12.96
C ALA A 51 6.59 -18.33 -13.62
N ASP A 52 5.69 -19.27 -13.31
CA ASP A 52 4.32 -19.28 -13.85
C ASP A 52 3.43 -18.16 -13.27
N PHE A 53 3.71 -17.71 -12.04
CA PHE A 53 2.93 -16.67 -11.34
C PHE A 53 3.58 -15.30 -11.40
N LEU A 54 4.87 -15.21 -11.73
CA LEU A 54 5.60 -13.95 -11.90
C LEU A 54 4.87 -12.96 -12.82
N PRO A 55 4.51 -13.30 -14.07
CA PRO A 55 3.85 -12.35 -14.97
C PRO A 55 2.48 -11.89 -14.46
N ILE A 56 1.80 -12.74 -13.67
CA ILE A 56 0.49 -12.45 -13.08
C ILE A 56 0.64 -11.43 -11.93
N ILE A 57 1.61 -11.65 -11.05
CA ILE A 57 1.91 -10.75 -9.93
C ILE A 57 2.46 -9.42 -10.44
N GLU A 58 3.35 -9.42 -11.43
CA GLU A 58 3.86 -8.20 -12.05
C GLU A 58 2.74 -7.34 -12.63
N ARG A 59 1.78 -7.97 -13.32
CA ARG A 59 0.59 -7.29 -13.85
C ARG A 59 -0.21 -6.61 -12.74
N TRP A 60 -0.47 -7.31 -11.64
CA TRP A 60 -1.18 -6.74 -10.48
C TRP A 60 -0.40 -5.61 -9.81
N VAL A 61 0.90 -5.79 -9.57
CA VAL A 61 1.78 -4.78 -8.96
C VAL A 61 1.83 -3.52 -9.82
N LYS A 62 1.94 -3.66 -11.14
CA LYS A 62 1.93 -2.52 -12.07
C LYS A 62 0.64 -1.72 -11.96
N TYR A 63 -0.50 -2.39 -11.99
CA TYR A 63 -1.81 -1.75 -11.81
C TYR A 63 -1.89 -0.96 -10.49
N LYS A 64 -1.40 -1.55 -9.40
CA LYS A 64 -1.42 -0.91 -8.08
C LYS A 64 -0.45 0.28 -7.99
N GLN A 65 0.69 0.23 -8.68
CA GLN A 65 1.59 1.37 -8.83
C GLN A 65 0.94 2.52 -9.62
N GLU A 66 0.21 2.23 -10.71
CA GLU A 66 -0.54 3.24 -11.48
C GLU A 66 -1.58 3.95 -10.61
N ARG A 67 -2.21 3.21 -9.69
CA ARG A 67 -3.17 3.73 -8.70
C ARG A 67 -2.51 4.45 -7.51
N LYS A 68 -1.18 4.59 -7.48
CA LYS A 68 -0.40 5.12 -6.33
C LYS A 68 -0.62 4.34 -5.03
N GLN A 69 -0.98 3.06 -5.13
CA GLN A 69 -1.19 2.13 -4.03
C GLN A 69 -0.10 1.05 -4.04
N ALA A 70 1.17 1.47 -4.02
CA ALA A 70 2.29 0.54 -4.03
C ALA A 70 2.29 -0.34 -2.78
N TYR A 71 2.57 -1.63 -2.95
CA TYR A 71 2.70 -2.57 -1.85
C TYR A 71 4.03 -2.39 -1.11
N THR A 72 4.05 -2.85 0.14
CA THR A 72 5.28 -3.19 0.86
C THR A 72 5.66 -4.64 0.56
N GLN A 73 6.87 -5.05 0.91
CA GLN A 73 7.35 -6.43 0.72
C GLN A 73 6.41 -7.47 1.36
N SER A 74 6.10 -7.30 2.65
CA SER A 74 5.14 -8.18 3.35
C SER A 74 3.73 -8.14 2.74
N GLY A 75 3.31 -6.99 2.19
CA GLY A 75 2.01 -6.85 1.53
C GLY A 75 1.90 -7.65 0.24
N ILE A 76 2.97 -7.72 -0.56
CA ILE A 76 2.95 -8.50 -1.80
C ILE A 76 3.03 -10.00 -1.55
N GLU A 77 3.75 -10.43 -0.50
CA GLU A 77 3.81 -11.82 -0.05
C GLU A 77 2.41 -12.31 0.40
N ALA A 78 1.73 -11.54 1.25
CA ALA A 78 0.36 -11.85 1.66
C ALA A 78 -0.61 -11.87 0.48
N CYS A 79 -0.43 -10.95 -0.48
CA CYS A 79 -1.22 -10.91 -1.71
C CYS A 79 -1.01 -12.16 -2.56
N TYR A 80 0.24 -12.62 -2.69
CA TYR A 80 0.57 -13.85 -3.42
C TYR A 80 -0.01 -15.09 -2.75
N HIS A 81 0.08 -15.21 -1.42
CA HIS A 81 -0.55 -16.32 -0.69
C HIS A 81 -2.06 -16.34 -0.93
N LYS A 82 -2.71 -15.16 -0.90
CA LYS A 82 -4.14 -15.07 -1.18
C LYS A 82 -4.47 -15.47 -2.61
N LEU A 83 -3.65 -15.09 -3.58
CA LEU A 83 -3.80 -15.48 -4.97
C LEU A 83 -3.67 -17.01 -5.15
N LEU A 84 -2.75 -17.65 -4.43
CA LEU A 84 -2.61 -19.11 -4.44
C LEU A 84 -3.85 -19.81 -3.89
N GLU A 85 -4.40 -19.33 -2.78
CA GLU A 85 -5.65 -19.86 -2.21
C GLU A 85 -6.81 -19.75 -3.22
N LEU A 86 -6.98 -18.58 -3.84
CA LEU A 86 -8.08 -18.32 -4.78
C LEU A 86 -7.92 -19.09 -6.09
N SER A 87 -6.69 -19.35 -6.52
CA SER A 87 -6.38 -20.04 -7.77
C SER A 87 -6.24 -21.55 -7.62
N ASN A 88 -6.25 -22.06 -6.39
CA ASN A 88 -5.94 -23.45 -6.08
C ASN A 88 -4.61 -23.91 -6.75
N THR A 89 -3.60 -23.03 -6.74
CA THR A 89 -2.29 -23.24 -7.39
C THR A 89 -2.35 -23.36 -8.94
N ASN A 90 -3.42 -22.87 -9.59
CA ASN A 90 -3.53 -22.87 -11.05
C ASN A 90 -3.22 -21.47 -11.64
N PRO A 91 -2.18 -21.32 -12.46
CA PRO A 91 -1.81 -20.00 -13.02
C PRO A 91 -2.90 -19.41 -13.92
N ASN A 92 -3.64 -20.23 -14.67
CA ASN A 92 -4.76 -19.76 -15.50
C ASN A 92 -5.88 -19.12 -14.66
N ILE A 93 -6.22 -19.72 -13.51
CA ILE A 93 -7.24 -19.20 -12.59
C ILE A 93 -6.73 -17.92 -11.92
N ALA A 94 -5.47 -17.91 -11.48
CA ALA A 94 -4.84 -16.72 -10.90
C ALA A 94 -4.85 -15.52 -11.85
N MET A 95 -4.53 -15.74 -13.13
CA MET A 95 -4.61 -14.70 -14.16
C MET A 95 -6.03 -14.16 -14.28
N ALA A 96 -7.03 -15.04 -14.38
CA ALA A 96 -8.42 -14.62 -14.47
C ALA A 96 -8.88 -13.81 -13.24
N VAL A 97 -8.45 -14.20 -12.03
CA VAL A 97 -8.74 -13.45 -10.78
C VAL A 97 -8.18 -12.03 -10.86
N VAL A 98 -6.90 -11.90 -11.27
CA VAL A 98 -6.24 -10.60 -11.40
C VAL A 98 -6.93 -9.74 -12.47
N GLU A 99 -7.21 -10.30 -13.64
CA GLU A 99 -7.92 -9.57 -14.70
C GLU A 99 -9.33 -9.15 -14.26
N GLN A 100 -10.07 -10.00 -13.55
CA GLN A 100 -11.37 -9.64 -13.00
C GLN A 100 -11.25 -8.48 -12.00
N SER A 101 -10.30 -8.54 -11.06
CA SER A 101 -10.07 -7.47 -10.09
C SER A 101 -9.69 -6.15 -10.77
N ILE A 102 -8.85 -6.18 -11.80
CA ILE A 102 -8.46 -4.99 -12.56
C ILE A 102 -9.66 -4.42 -13.33
N ALA A 103 -10.39 -5.27 -14.05
CA ALA A 103 -11.56 -4.87 -14.84
C ALA A 103 -12.66 -4.24 -13.97
N ASN A 104 -12.85 -4.74 -12.75
CA ASN A 104 -13.82 -4.20 -11.79
C ASN A 104 -13.24 -3.11 -10.87
N ASN A 105 -11.97 -2.72 -11.04
CA ASN A 105 -11.28 -1.73 -10.20
C ASN A 105 -11.35 -2.06 -8.69
N TRP A 106 -11.24 -3.34 -8.35
CA TRP A 106 -11.25 -3.78 -6.96
C TRP A 106 -9.94 -3.43 -6.25
N ALA A 107 -10.04 -3.15 -4.95
CA ALA A 107 -8.88 -2.84 -4.13
C ALA A 107 -8.00 -4.08 -3.83
N GLY A 108 -8.60 -5.28 -3.92
CA GLY A 108 -7.97 -6.56 -3.61
C GLY A 108 -8.36 -7.68 -4.59
N LEU A 109 -7.88 -8.89 -4.29
CA LEU A 109 -8.12 -10.11 -5.05
C LEU A 109 -9.23 -10.92 -4.38
N PHE A 110 -10.21 -11.35 -5.19
CA PHE A 110 -11.39 -12.09 -4.73
C PHE A 110 -11.63 -13.29 -5.64
N GLU A 111 -12.49 -14.21 -5.20
CA GLU A 111 -12.86 -15.39 -5.98
C GLU A 111 -13.48 -15.03 -7.34
N LEU A 112 -13.26 -15.90 -8.33
CA LEU A 112 -13.82 -15.72 -9.66
C LEU A 112 -15.35 -15.77 -9.59
N LYS A 113 -15.99 -14.74 -10.13
CA LYS A 113 -17.44 -14.70 -10.20
C LYS A 113 -17.89 -15.34 -11.52
N ASN A 114 -17.97 -16.67 -11.53
CA ASN A 114 -18.57 -17.38 -12.65
C ASN A 114 -20.07 -17.04 -12.69
N GLY A 115 -20.57 -16.55 -13.82
CA GLY A 115 -21.95 -16.09 -14.02
C GLY A 115 -23.06 -17.15 -13.83
N THR A 116 -22.74 -18.32 -13.30
CA THR A 116 -23.69 -19.33 -12.85
C THR A 116 -23.85 -19.19 -11.33
N GLY A 117 -24.96 -18.59 -10.91
CA GLY A 117 -25.28 -18.29 -9.52
C GLY A 117 -25.30 -19.53 -8.62
N THR A 118 -24.16 -19.82 -8.01
CA THR A 118 -24.10 -20.62 -6.78
C THR A 118 -23.40 -19.78 -5.74
N GLN A 119 -24.16 -18.85 -5.17
CA GLN A 119 -23.87 -18.20 -3.91
C GLN A 119 -23.82 -19.29 -2.83
N LEU A 120 -22.64 -19.85 -2.56
CA LEU A 120 -22.36 -20.42 -1.25
C LEU A 120 -21.89 -19.25 -0.39
N SER A 121 -22.85 -18.60 0.24
CA SER A 121 -22.59 -17.57 1.25
C SER A 121 -21.84 -18.20 2.43
N ILE A 122 -20.51 -18.15 2.41
CA ILE A 122 -19.75 -17.99 3.65
C ILE A 122 -19.77 -16.49 3.93
N SER A 123 -20.65 -16.09 4.84
CA SER A 123 -20.60 -14.78 5.47
C SER A 123 -19.28 -14.65 6.24
N GLN A 124 -18.25 -14.08 5.60
CA GLN A 124 -17.17 -13.43 6.33
C GLN A 124 -17.42 -11.92 6.31
N ASN A 125 -18.12 -11.48 7.36
CA ASN A 125 -18.18 -10.11 7.81
C ASN A 125 -16.76 -9.58 8.00
N GLN A 126 -16.23 -8.86 7.02
CA GLN A 126 -15.21 -7.84 7.26
C GLN A 126 -15.52 -6.61 6.39
N SER A 127 -16.58 -5.92 6.80
CA SER A 127 -16.74 -4.51 6.44
C SER A 127 -15.85 -3.70 7.39
N PRO A 128 -14.94 -2.84 6.90
CA PRO A 128 -14.14 -2.00 7.77
C PRO A 128 -15.07 -1.05 8.52
N GLY A 129 -15.08 -1.22 9.86
CA GLY A 129 -16.07 -0.65 10.76
C GLY A 129 -16.36 0.83 10.54
N ASN A 130 -17.65 1.15 10.48
CA ASN A 130 -18.15 2.48 10.74
C ASN A 130 -17.80 2.85 12.20
N ARG A 131 -16.66 3.55 12.38
CA ARG A 131 -16.10 3.99 13.68
C ARG A 131 -17.10 4.71 14.61
N LYS A 132 -18.25 5.15 14.12
CA LYS A 132 -19.26 5.88 14.90
C LYS A 132 -20.12 4.97 15.79
N GLU A 133 -20.35 3.72 15.38
CA GLU A 133 -21.28 2.83 16.09
C GLU A 133 -20.66 2.21 17.36
N SER A 134 -19.34 2.02 17.36
CA SER A 134 -18.62 1.45 18.51
C SER A 134 -18.55 2.39 19.72
N VAL A 135 -18.66 3.71 19.49
CA VAL A 135 -18.61 4.70 20.58
C VAL A 135 -19.95 4.77 21.32
N GLU A 136 -21.07 4.67 20.60
CA GLU A 136 -22.41 4.67 21.22
C GLU A 136 -22.62 3.42 22.10
N ARG A 137 -22.19 2.23 21.64
CA ARG A 137 -22.27 1.00 22.45
C ARG A 137 -21.44 1.04 23.74
N LEU A 138 -20.38 1.84 23.77
CA LEU A 138 -19.53 2.01 24.96
C LEU A 138 -20.17 2.98 25.96
N ALA A 139 -20.94 3.97 25.48
CA ALA A 139 -21.71 4.87 26.34
C ALA A 139 -22.86 4.14 27.03
N ASP A 140 -23.62 3.30 26.32
CA ASP A 140 -24.73 2.53 26.88
C ASP A 140 -24.28 1.52 27.96
N LEU A 141 -23.07 0.95 27.82
CA LEU A 141 -22.51 0.06 28.83
C LEU A 141 -22.10 0.79 30.13
N SER A 142 -21.86 2.11 30.06
CA SER A 142 -21.52 2.92 31.22
C SER A 142 -22.73 3.42 32.00
N GLU A 143 -23.91 3.54 31.37
CA GLU A 143 -25.15 3.92 32.06
C GLU A 143 -25.76 2.77 32.89
N GLY A 144 -25.58 1.52 32.48
CA GLY A 144 -26.11 0.35 33.19
C GLY A 144 -25.45 0.03 34.53
N VAL A 145 -24.21 0.48 34.77
CA VAL A 145 -23.44 0.15 35.98
C VAL A 145 -23.82 1.05 37.17
N LEU A 146 -24.50 2.19 36.95
CA LEU A 146 -24.87 3.12 38.03
C LEU A 146 -26.29 2.95 38.58
N GLN A 147 -27.17 2.14 37.95
CA GLN A 147 -28.51 1.86 38.48
C GLN A 147 -28.55 0.70 39.50
N GLY A 148 -27.43 0.02 39.74
CA GLY A 148 -27.34 -1.14 40.63
C GLY A 148 -27.10 -0.86 42.12
N PHE A 149 -26.78 0.39 42.52
CA PHE A 149 -26.43 0.71 43.92
C PHE A 149 -27.49 1.49 44.71
N ALA A 150 -28.64 1.82 44.11
CA ALA A 150 -29.69 2.63 44.76
C ALA A 150 -30.93 1.81 45.20
N LYS A 151 -30.76 0.55 45.64
CA LYS A 151 -31.86 -0.28 46.21
C LYS A 151 -31.44 -1.14 47.41
N ILE A 152 -30.49 -0.68 48.23
CA ILE A 152 -30.26 -1.22 49.58
C ILE A 152 -30.21 -0.04 50.54
N LEU A 153 -31.40 0.52 50.85
CA LEU A 153 -31.73 1.31 52.04
C LEU A 153 -33.21 1.70 51.92
N ASP A 154 -34.08 0.73 52.18
CA ASP A 154 -35.36 0.90 52.89
C ASP A 154 -35.67 -0.43 53.59
#